data_AF-A0A2H3BR17-F1
#
_entry.id   AF-A0A2H3BR17-F1
#
_cell.length_a   1.000
_cell.length_b   1.000
_cell.length_c   1.000
_cell.angle_alpha   90.00
_cell.angle_beta   90.00
_cell.angle_gamma   90.00
#
_symmetry.space_group_name_H-M   'P 1'
#
loop_
_entity.id
_entity.type
_entity.pdbx_description
1 polymer ?
#
loop_
_entity_poly.entity_id
_entity_poly.type
_entity_poly.pdbx_seq_one_letter_code
_entity_poly.pdbx_strand_id
1 'polypeptide(L)'
;MSTVSPLATKKVLRCFFFSLAFVIIIPALSIVLGVTQHPAEFAYEIRGDIDDNGPRTRKVYLHADLISADLKQGTMVLDWSIIFDTCDPNSASCPSVNIFFDANLIQQTDTNSSESSDNNRPTVPTFIWNVTANDYDYLFSNSPRFQTELFVFRNYSFGPHQVKRTHSSDVYYPFDHYFTEVFTFAEDASTNEFVQLSLASTAGLVE
;
A
#
# COMPACT_ATOMS: atom_id res chain seq x y z
N MET A 1 50.73 48.83 -4.97
CA MET A 1 50.92 47.35 -4.95
C MET A 1 50.42 46.86 -3.61
N SER A 2 49.17 46.36 -3.55
CA SER A 2 48.52 46.03 -2.27
C SER A 2 48.89 44.61 -1.86
N THR A 3 49.71 44.47 -0.83
CA THR A 3 50.11 43.19 -0.25
C THR A 3 48.93 42.60 0.53
N VAL A 4 48.22 41.67 -0.09
CA VAL A 4 47.19 40.87 0.59
C VAL A 4 47.85 40.07 1.70
N SER A 5 47.37 40.22 2.93
CA SER A 5 47.96 39.56 4.09
C SER A 5 47.80 38.02 3.97
N PRO A 6 48.83 37.23 4.29
CA PRO A 6 48.79 35.77 4.17
C PRO A 6 47.69 35.12 5.04
N LEU A 7 47.24 35.84 6.07
CA LEU A 7 46.12 35.46 6.92
C LEU A 7 44.77 35.56 6.18
N ALA A 8 44.59 36.56 5.32
CA ALA A 8 43.38 36.74 4.51
C ALA A 8 43.27 35.65 3.43
N THR A 9 44.39 35.28 2.79
CA THR A 9 44.43 34.23 1.76
C THR A 9 44.03 32.86 2.32
N LYS A 10 44.48 32.52 3.54
CA LYS A 10 44.07 31.28 4.23
C LYS A 10 42.56 31.24 4.54
N LYS A 11 41.97 32.38 4.92
CA LYS A 11 40.53 32.47 5.19
C LYS A 11 39.72 32.28 3.91
N VAL A 12 40.12 32.91 2.82
CA VAL A 12 39.46 32.79 1.51
C VAL A 12 39.53 31.36 0.97
N LEU A 13 40.70 30.71 1.03
CA LEU A 13 40.82 29.30 0.64
C LEU A 13 39.93 28.39 1.50
N ARG A 14 39.86 28.63 2.80
CA ARG A 14 39.01 27.84 3.70
C ARG A 14 37.53 28.00 3.35
N CYS A 15 37.06 29.23 3.09
CA CYS A 15 35.69 29.49 2.62
C CYS A 15 35.40 28.82 1.26
N PHE A 16 36.36 28.84 0.34
CA PHE A 16 36.25 28.18 -0.96
C PHE A 16 36.09 26.66 -0.80
N PHE A 17 36.94 26.01 0.00
CA PHE A 17 36.82 24.56 0.24
C PHE A 17 35.54 24.17 0.97
N PHE A 18 35.08 24.95 1.95
CA PHE A 18 33.79 24.70 2.60
C PHE A 18 32.62 24.84 1.63
N SER A 19 32.65 25.87 0.78
CA SER A 19 31.60 26.09 -0.23
C SER A 19 31.61 24.98 -1.28
N LEU A 20 32.79 24.58 -1.75
CA LEU A 20 32.95 23.47 -2.70
C LEU A 20 32.49 22.13 -2.10
N ALA A 21 32.84 21.86 -0.85
CA ALA A 21 32.37 20.67 -0.15
C ALA A 21 30.84 20.65 -0.04
N PHE A 22 30.21 21.78 0.28
CA PHE A 22 28.75 21.88 0.34
C PHE A 22 28.09 21.62 -1.02
N VAL A 23 28.66 22.17 -2.10
CA VAL A 23 28.17 21.98 -3.48
C VAL A 23 28.34 20.55 -3.97
N ILE A 24 29.26 19.76 -3.41
CA ILE A 24 29.45 18.34 -3.78
C ILE A 24 28.63 17.42 -2.88
N ILE A 25 28.66 17.65 -1.56
CA ILE A 25 28.04 16.79 -0.56
C ILE A 25 26.51 16.81 -0.70
N ILE A 26 25.89 17.96 -0.92
CA ILE A 26 24.42 18.04 -1.03
C ILE A 26 23.90 17.26 -2.24
N PRO A 27 24.37 17.49 -3.47
CA PRO A 27 23.91 16.68 -4.61
C PRO A 27 24.21 15.20 -4.44
N ALA A 28 25.38 14.84 -3.88
CA ALA A 28 25.70 13.44 -3.62
C ALA A 28 24.71 12.79 -2.64
N LEU A 29 24.40 13.47 -1.52
CA LEU A 29 23.37 13.01 -0.57
C LEU A 29 21.99 12.94 -1.23
N SER A 30 21.59 13.93 -2.04
CA SER A 30 20.31 13.90 -2.75
C SER A 30 20.22 12.75 -3.75
N ILE A 31 21.30 12.44 -4.46
CA ILE A 31 21.35 11.30 -5.38
C ILE A 31 21.26 9.99 -4.60
N VAL A 32 22.04 9.85 -3.52
CA VAL A 32 21.99 8.64 -2.67
C VAL A 32 20.60 8.44 -2.10
N LEU A 33 20.00 9.48 -1.50
CA LEU A 33 18.66 9.43 -0.95
C LEU A 33 17.61 9.10 -2.02
N GLY A 34 17.69 9.73 -3.19
CA GLY A 34 16.77 9.44 -4.30
C GLY A 34 16.87 8.01 -4.83
N VAL A 35 18.07 7.41 -4.80
CA VAL A 35 18.28 6.01 -5.19
C VAL A 35 17.85 5.05 -4.08
N THR A 36 18.09 5.38 -2.81
CA THR A 36 17.72 4.49 -1.69
C THR A 36 16.23 4.53 -1.39
N GLN A 37 15.58 5.68 -1.51
CA GLN A 37 14.17 5.89 -1.16
C GLN A 37 13.21 5.69 -2.34
N HIS A 38 13.63 4.96 -3.38
CA HIS A 38 12.73 4.58 -4.47
C HIS A 38 11.59 3.68 -3.97
N PRO A 39 10.39 3.78 -4.55
CA PRO A 39 9.30 2.84 -4.27
C PRO A 39 9.74 1.40 -4.52
N ALA A 40 9.43 0.51 -3.58
CA ALA A 40 9.72 -0.92 -3.65
C ALA A 40 8.45 -1.71 -3.29
N GLU A 41 8.45 -3.00 -3.62
CA GLU A 41 7.37 -3.90 -3.21
C GLU A 41 7.44 -4.11 -1.69
N PHE A 42 6.31 -3.89 -1.00
CA PHE A 42 6.23 -4.22 0.42
C PHE A 42 5.91 -5.71 0.59
N ALA A 43 6.53 -6.31 1.61
CA ALA A 43 6.29 -7.71 1.95
C ALA A 43 4.84 -7.95 2.38
N TYR A 44 4.26 -9.06 1.93
CA TYR A 44 2.94 -9.50 2.33
C TYR A 44 2.95 -11.02 2.55
N GLU A 45 2.11 -11.49 3.46
CA GLU A 45 1.89 -12.91 3.70
C GLU A 45 0.45 -13.25 3.31
N ILE A 46 0.26 -14.18 2.38
CA ILE A 46 -1.07 -14.68 2.05
C ILE A 46 -1.39 -15.82 2.99
N ARG A 47 -2.44 -15.64 3.80
CA ARG A 47 -2.93 -16.66 4.72
C ARG A 47 -4.17 -17.34 4.13
N GLY A 48 -3.95 -18.41 3.39
CA GLY A 48 -5.01 -19.21 2.78
C GLY A 48 -4.44 -20.18 1.76
N ASP A 49 -5.05 -21.35 1.63
CA ASP A 49 -4.68 -22.33 0.62
C ASP A 49 -5.23 -21.82 -0.72
N ILE A 50 -4.49 -20.91 -1.37
CA ILE A 50 -4.73 -20.59 -2.77
C ILE A 50 -4.16 -21.77 -3.55
N ASP A 51 -4.96 -22.82 -3.71
CA ASP A 51 -4.66 -23.83 -4.71
C ASP A 51 -4.81 -23.15 -6.08
N ASP A 52 -3.70 -22.59 -6.54
CA ASP A 52 -3.61 -21.89 -7.83
C ASP A 52 -3.85 -22.87 -9.01
N ASN A 53 -3.89 -24.18 -8.72
CA ASN A 53 -4.21 -25.29 -9.61
C ASN A 53 -5.64 -25.82 -9.43
N GLY A 54 -6.45 -25.22 -8.57
CA GLY A 54 -7.85 -25.58 -8.41
C GLY A 54 -8.67 -25.27 -9.68
N PRO A 55 -9.85 -25.89 -9.87
CA PRO A 55 -10.66 -25.77 -11.09
C PRO A 55 -11.35 -24.40 -11.28
N ARG A 56 -10.96 -23.36 -10.52
CA ARG A 56 -11.49 -22.00 -10.68
C ARG A 56 -10.82 -21.36 -11.89
N THR A 57 -11.56 -21.24 -12.99
CA THR A 57 -11.05 -20.77 -14.28
C THR A 57 -10.78 -19.27 -14.33
N ARG A 58 -11.48 -18.48 -13.49
CA ARG A 58 -11.37 -17.02 -13.48
C ARG A 58 -10.57 -16.51 -12.29
N LYS A 59 -9.57 -15.68 -12.58
CA LYS A 59 -8.73 -14.97 -11.61
C LYS A 59 -8.75 -13.48 -11.92
N VAL A 60 -8.90 -12.67 -10.88
CA VAL A 60 -8.79 -11.21 -10.96
C VAL A 60 -7.55 -10.77 -10.19
N TYR A 61 -6.69 -10.03 -10.86
CA TYR A 61 -5.40 -9.59 -10.34
C TYR A 61 -5.47 -8.14 -9.85
N LEU A 62 -4.95 -7.93 -8.65
CA LEU A 62 -4.90 -6.66 -7.96
C LEU A 62 -3.45 -6.17 -7.86
N HIS A 63 -3.30 -4.85 -7.88
CA HIS A 63 -2.10 -4.15 -7.44
C HIS A 63 -2.45 -3.24 -6.25
N ALA A 64 -1.56 -3.12 -5.29
CA ALA A 64 -1.75 -2.31 -4.10
C ALA A 64 -0.60 -1.31 -3.89
N ASP A 65 -0.94 -0.03 -3.84
CA ASP A 65 -0.03 1.07 -3.53
C ASP A 65 -0.23 1.53 -2.07
N LEU A 66 0.85 1.60 -1.28
CA LEU A 66 0.83 2.26 0.02
C LEU A 66 0.91 3.78 -0.19
N ILE A 67 -0.20 4.47 0.05
CA ILE A 67 -0.34 5.90 -0.17
C ILE A 67 0.14 6.70 1.05
N SER A 68 -0.23 6.27 2.25
CA SER A 68 0.16 6.94 3.48
C SER A 68 0.06 6.02 4.69
N ALA A 69 0.88 6.30 5.70
CA ALA A 69 0.75 5.72 7.03
C ALA A 69 0.76 6.85 8.07
N ASP A 70 -0.31 6.97 8.86
CA ASP A 70 -0.37 7.86 10.02
C ASP A 70 -0.35 7.02 11.29
N LEU A 71 0.84 6.92 11.87
CA LEU A 71 1.09 6.12 13.06
C LEU A 71 0.47 6.72 14.33
N LYS A 72 0.23 8.03 14.35
CA LYS A 72 -0.43 8.69 15.47
C LYS A 72 -1.92 8.36 15.49
N GLN A 73 -2.51 8.21 14.31
CA GLN A 73 -3.88 7.77 14.14
C GLN A 73 -3.99 6.24 14.11
N GLY A 74 -2.87 5.54 13.89
CA GLY A 74 -2.82 4.08 13.79
C GLY A 74 -3.39 3.56 12.47
N THR A 75 -3.30 4.36 11.40
CA THR A 75 -3.92 4.06 10.10
C THR A 75 -2.89 3.95 8.97
N MET A 76 -3.21 3.09 8.01
CA MET A 76 -2.53 2.95 6.72
C MET A 76 -3.57 3.05 5.62
N VAL A 77 -3.22 3.75 4.55
CA VAL A 77 -4.11 3.93 3.40
C VAL A 77 -3.48 3.23 2.21
N LEU A 78 -4.21 2.24 1.68
CA LEU A 78 -3.85 1.51 0.47
C LEU A 78 -4.75 1.93 -0.69
N ASP A 79 -4.16 2.26 -1.83
CA ASP A 79 -4.87 2.37 -3.11
C ASP A 79 -4.77 1.02 -3.83
N TRP A 80 -5.89 0.55 -4.32
CA TRP A 80 -6.00 -0.72 -5.01
C TRP A 80 -6.34 -0.45 -6.46
N SER A 81 -5.76 -1.24 -7.35
CA SER A 81 -6.15 -1.24 -8.75
C SER A 81 -6.33 -2.66 -9.27
N ILE A 82 -7.34 -2.86 -10.10
CA ILE A 82 -7.49 -4.10 -10.85
C ILE A 82 -6.63 -3.96 -12.10
N ILE A 83 -5.64 -4.84 -12.24
CA ILE A 83 -4.66 -4.78 -13.33
C ILE A 83 -4.94 -5.80 -14.43
N PHE A 84 -5.63 -6.90 -14.11
CA PHE A 84 -5.92 -7.96 -15.07
C PHE A 84 -7.06 -8.87 -14.61
N ASP A 85 -7.78 -9.46 -15.56
CA ASP A 85 -8.80 -10.51 -15.35
C ASP A 85 -8.56 -11.61 -16.39
N THR A 86 -8.57 -12.88 -15.99
CA THR A 86 -8.38 -14.00 -16.93
C THR A 86 -9.61 -14.29 -17.77
N CYS A 87 -10.76 -13.70 -17.45
CA CYS A 87 -11.96 -13.83 -18.27
C CYS A 87 -11.86 -12.97 -19.52
N ASP A 88 -11.84 -13.62 -20.69
CA ASP A 88 -11.87 -12.93 -21.98
C ASP A 88 -13.32 -12.69 -22.42
N PRO A 89 -13.77 -11.43 -22.49
CA PRO A 89 -15.15 -11.10 -22.84
C PRO A 89 -15.49 -11.41 -24.31
N ASN A 90 -14.50 -11.69 -25.16
CA ASN A 90 -14.74 -12.09 -26.56
C ASN A 90 -15.06 -13.58 -26.71
N SER A 91 -14.56 -14.43 -25.81
CA SER A 91 -14.67 -15.90 -25.92
C SER A 91 -15.63 -16.52 -24.92
N ALA A 92 -16.00 -15.81 -23.85
CA ALA A 92 -16.96 -16.28 -22.86
C ALA A 92 -17.86 -15.15 -22.34
N SER A 93 -19.00 -15.55 -21.74
CA SER A 93 -19.78 -14.63 -20.92
C SER A 93 -19.01 -14.36 -19.63
N CYS A 94 -18.50 -13.14 -19.48
CA CYS A 94 -17.81 -12.68 -18.26
C CYS A 94 -18.78 -11.89 -17.37
N PRO A 95 -19.49 -12.55 -16.43
CA PRO A 95 -20.34 -11.84 -15.48
C PRO A 95 -19.53 -10.84 -14.65
N SER A 96 -20.20 -9.84 -14.10
CA SER A 96 -19.53 -8.92 -13.17
C SER A 96 -19.05 -9.64 -11.92
N VAL A 97 -18.00 -9.13 -11.29
CA VAL A 97 -17.42 -9.69 -10.07
C VAL A 97 -17.60 -8.68 -8.95
N ASN A 98 -18.26 -9.11 -7.88
CA ASN A 98 -18.39 -8.36 -6.65
C ASN A 98 -17.12 -8.55 -5.83
N ILE A 99 -16.39 -7.47 -5.57
CA ILE A 99 -15.16 -7.48 -4.80
C ILE A 99 -15.44 -6.85 -3.43
N PHE A 100 -15.06 -7.56 -2.38
CA PHE A 100 -15.32 -7.20 -1.01
C PHE A 100 -14.00 -7.04 -0.26
N PHE A 101 -13.90 -5.95 0.49
CA PHE A 101 -12.85 -5.69 1.45
C PHE A 101 -13.49 -5.57 2.82
N ASP A 102 -12.96 -6.32 3.79
CA ASP A 102 -13.18 -6.02 5.19
C ASP A 102 -12.35 -4.78 5.51
N ALA A 103 -13.03 -3.65 5.58
CA ALA A 103 -12.44 -2.49 6.18
C ALA A 103 -12.55 -2.75 7.69
N ASN A 104 -11.39 -2.96 8.35
CA ASN A 104 -11.24 -3.18 9.80
C ASN A 104 -11.72 -1.96 10.63
N LEU A 105 -12.87 -1.37 10.32
CA LEU A 105 -13.36 -0.06 10.72
C LEU A 105 -13.85 -0.09 12.17
N ILE A 106 -12.93 0.10 13.12
CA ILE A 106 -13.30 0.64 14.44
C ILE A 106 -13.32 2.16 14.34
N GLN A 107 -14.15 2.72 13.47
CA GLN A 107 -14.61 4.11 13.59
C GLN A 107 -15.81 4.32 12.68
N GLN A 108 -16.99 4.16 13.26
CA GLN A 108 -18.19 4.85 12.78
C GLN A 108 -17.92 6.35 12.85
N THR A 109 -17.43 6.93 11.76
CA THR A 109 -17.44 8.38 11.56
C THR A 109 -18.87 8.91 11.51
N ASP A 110 -19.84 8.04 11.19
CA ASP A 110 -21.26 8.32 11.36
C ASP A 110 -21.68 8.10 12.81
N THR A 111 -21.64 9.17 13.61
CA THR A 111 -22.17 9.23 14.98
C THR A 111 -23.69 8.96 15.08
N ASN A 112 -24.34 8.58 13.97
CA ASN A 112 -25.76 8.31 13.83
C ASN A 112 -26.08 6.85 13.44
N SER A 113 -25.08 5.97 13.19
CA SER A 113 -25.38 4.55 12.98
C SER A 113 -25.51 3.86 14.34
N SER A 114 -26.71 3.40 14.67
CA SER A 114 -26.98 2.62 15.88
C SER A 114 -26.55 1.16 15.77
N GLU A 115 -25.82 0.80 14.71
CA GLU A 115 -25.42 -0.58 14.44
C GLU A 115 -24.17 -0.90 15.26
N SER A 116 -24.13 -2.06 15.90
CA SER A 116 -22.93 -2.53 16.57
C SER A 116 -21.90 -2.94 15.53
N SER A 117 -20.61 -2.68 15.77
CA SER A 117 -19.55 -3.35 15.01
C SER A 117 -19.68 -4.86 15.20
N ASP A 118 -19.69 -5.60 14.10
CA ASP A 118 -19.71 -7.05 14.09
C ASP A 118 -18.54 -7.61 13.26
N ASN A 119 -18.38 -8.93 13.29
CA ASN A 119 -17.39 -9.66 12.50
C ASN A 119 -18.06 -10.48 11.39
N ASN A 120 -19.26 -10.06 10.97
CA ASN A 120 -19.96 -10.74 9.89
C ASN A 120 -19.28 -10.42 8.56
N ARG A 121 -19.41 -11.37 7.64
CA ARG A 121 -18.92 -11.19 6.27
C ARG A 121 -19.61 -9.97 5.63
N PRO A 122 -18.85 -9.06 4.98
CA PRO A 122 -19.42 -7.97 4.20
C PRO A 122 -20.42 -8.49 3.15
N THR A 123 -21.57 -7.84 3.05
CA THR A 123 -22.63 -8.16 2.06
C THR A 123 -22.77 -7.10 0.97
N VAL A 124 -22.20 -5.92 1.19
CA VAL A 124 -22.14 -4.84 0.20
C VAL A 124 -20.76 -4.88 -0.45
N PRO A 125 -20.65 -5.01 -1.79
CA PRO A 125 -19.37 -5.02 -2.45
C PRO A 125 -18.70 -3.64 -2.34
N THR A 126 -17.40 -3.64 -2.07
CA THR A 126 -16.55 -2.45 -2.11
C THR A 126 -16.42 -1.93 -3.54
N PHE A 127 -16.32 -2.86 -4.50
CA PHE A 127 -16.23 -2.54 -5.92
C PHE A 127 -16.90 -3.62 -6.77
N ILE A 128 -17.62 -3.22 -7.80
CA ILE A 128 -18.22 -4.15 -8.77
C ILE A 128 -17.40 -4.07 -10.05
N TRP A 129 -16.66 -5.13 -10.34
CA TRP A 129 -15.80 -5.24 -11.50
C TRP A 129 -16.55 -5.75 -12.72
N ASN A 130 -16.52 -4.97 -13.79
CA ASN A 130 -17.09 -5.33 -15.08
C ASN A 130 -16.00 -5.27 -16.16
N VAL A 131 -15.43 -6.44 -16.49
CA VAL A 131 -14.35 -6.55 -17.49
C VAL A 131 -14.81 -6.10 -18.87
N THR A 132 -16.06 -6.35 -19.26
CA THR A 132 -16.61 -5.92 -20.55
C THR A 132 -16.65 -4.40 -20.67
N ALA A 133 -17.00 -3.70 -19.58
CA ALA A 133 -16.96 -2.25 -19.55
C ALA A 133 -15.51 -1.73 -19.64
N ASN A 134 -14.59 -2.35 -18.91
CA ASN A 134 -13.17 -2.00 -18.98
C ASN A 134 -12.55 -2.23 -20.37
N ASP A 135 -12.95 -3.26 -21.11
CA ASP A 135 -12.28 -3.60 -22.38
C ASP A 135 -12.89 -2.88 -23.58
N TYR A 136 -14.21 -2.71 -23.62
CA TYR A 136 -14.89 -2.09 -24.76
C TYR A 136 -15.34 -0.66 -24.52
N ASP A 137 -15.50 -0.24 -23.27
CA ASP A 137 -16.06 1.06 -22.89
C ASP A 137 -15.15 1.81 -21.89
N TYR A 138 -13.84 1.61 -21.99
CA TYR A 138 -12.86 2.15 -21.04
C TYR A 138 -12.86 3.68 -20.93
N LEU A 139 -13.34 4.38 -21.96
CA LEU A 139 -13.41 5.85 -21.98
C LEU A 139 -14.55 6.41 -21.11
N PHE A 140 -15.63 5.66 -20.94
CA PHE A 140 -16.80 6.06 -20.16
C PHE A 140 -16.95 5.26 -18.87
N SER A 141 -16.16 4.20 -18.70
CA SER A 141 -16.11 3.40 -17.49
C SER A 141 -15.39 4.10 -16.34
N ASN A 142 -15.84 3.84 -15.11
CA ASN A 142 -15.12 4.27 -13.93
C ASN A 142 -13.74 3.59 -13.87
N SER A 143 -12.76 4.32 -13.35
CA SER A 143 -11.43 3.75 -13.10
C SER A 143 -11.55 2.58 -12.12
N PRO A 144 -10.88 1.43 -12.36
CA PRO A 144 -10.92 0.28 -11.47
C PRO A 144 -9.96 0.47 -10.29
N ARG A 145 -10.05 1.64 -9.67
CA ARG A 145 -9.23 2.07 -8.55
C ARG A 145 -10.10 2.45 -7.38
N PHE A 146 -9.72 1.99 -6.20
CA PHE A 146 -10.43 2.28 -4.97
C PHE A 146 -9.46 2.24 -3.80
N GLN A 147 -9.77 3.03 -2.77
CA GLN A 147 -8.90 3.20 -1.62
C GLN A 147 -9.53 2.59 -0.38
N THR A 148 -8.70 1.97 0.46
CA THR A 148 -9.10 1.47 1.77
C THR A 148 -8.21 2.06 2.85
N GLU A 149 -8.83 2.55 3.92
CA GLU A 149 -8.14 2.87 5.16
C GLU A 149 -8.15 1.63 6.07
N LEU A 150 -6.98 1.24 6.54
CA LEU A 150 -6.75 0.04 7.33
C LEU A 150 -6.04 0.40 8.64
N PHE A 151 -6.27 -0.40 9.67
CA PHE A 151 -5.60 -0.21 10.95
C PHE A 151 -4.24 -0.88 10.99
N VAL A 152 -3.30 -0.20 11.61
CA VAL A 152 -1.98 -0.74 11.89
C VAL A 152 -2.06 -1.63 13.12
N PHE A 153 -1.74 -2.91 12.92
CA PHE A 153 -1.76 -3.90 14.00
C PHE A 153 -0.37 -4.03 14.67
N ARG A 154 -0.29 -4.83 15.75
CA ARG A 154 0.97 -5.22 16.44
C ARG A 154 1.40 -6.63 16.11
N ASN A 155 2.67 -6.84 15.74
CA ASN A 155 3.12 -8.15 15.32
C ASN A 155 3.10 -9.05 16.55
N TYR A 156 2.16 -9.99 16.59
CA TYR A 156 1.95 -10.85 17.74
C TYR A 156 2.99 -11.98 17.72
N SER A 157 4.18 -11.73 18.27
CA SER A 157 5.05 -12.83 18.71
C SER A 157 4.51 -13.37 20.04
N PHE A 158 4.04 -14.63 20.03
CA PHE A 158 3.39 -15.31 21.16
C PHE A 158 4.38 -15.82 22.24
N GLY A 159 5.39 -15.02 22.61
CA GLY A 159 6.32 -15.32 23.69
C GLY A 159 5.84 -14.82 25.07
N PRO A 160 5.92 -15.62 26.14
CA PRO A 160 5.51 -15.19 27.48
C PRO A 160 6.52 -14.16 28.05
N HIS A 161 6.00 -13.05 28.57
CA HIS A 161 6.74 -12.04 29.37
C HIS A 161 7.90 -11.31 28.69
N GLN A 162 7.85 -11.11 27.37
CA GLN A 162 8.73 -10.12 26.76
C GLN A 162 8.10 -8.74 26.94
N VAL A 163 8.86 -7.77 27.45
CA VAL A 163 8.59 -6.34 27.19
C VAL A 163 8.58 -6.24 25.68
N LYS A 164 7.37 -6.28 25.12
CA LYS A 164 7.15 -6.37 23.68
C LYS A 164 7.85 -5.17 23.08
N ARG A 165 8.76 -5.37 22.12
CA ARG A 165 9.15 -4.27 21.23
C ARG A 165 7.85 -3.79 20.60
N THR A 166 7.32 -2.69 21.09
CA THR A 166 6.01 -2.20 20.73
C THR A 166 6.15 -1.49 19.38
N HIS A 167 6.20 -2.26 18.32
CA HIS A 167 6.29 -1.79 16.92
C HIS A 167 5.01 -1.09 16.40
N SER A 168 4.08 -0.77 17.30
CA SER A 168 2.85 0.00 17.01
C SER A 168 2.71 1.17 17.99
N SER A 169 3.83 1.66 18.50
CA SER A 169 3.90 2.84 19.36
C SER A 169 5.08 3.67 18.87
N ASP A 170 5.00 5.00 18.93
CA ASP A 170 6.06 5.96 18.59
C ASP A 170 7.41 5.77 19.34
N VAL A 171 7.59 4.66 20.04
CA VAL A 171 8.72 4.35 20.90
C VAL A 171 10.02 4.15 20.11
N TYR A 172 9.97 3.75 18.83
CA TYR A 172 11.18 3.58 17.99
C TYR A 172 11.13 4.34 16.65
N TYR A 173 10.27 5.37 16.53
CA TYR A 173 10.30 6.29 15.39
C TYR A 173 11.73 6.82 15.16
N PRO A 174 12.26 6.81 13.92
CA PRO A 174 11.60 6.46 12.66
C PRO A 174 11.76 4.99 12.19
N PHE A 175 12.39 4.08 12.94
CA PHE A 175 12.84 2.77 12.45
C PHE A 175 11.88 1.60 12.77
N ASP A 176 10.58 1.86 12.89
CA ASP A 176 9.60 0.85 13.23
C ASP A 176 9.03 0.15 11.98
N HIS A 177 8.82 -1.16 12.09
CA HIS A 177 8.13 -1.95 11.08
C HIS A 177 6.66 -2.11 11.46
N TYR A 178 5.78 -1.67 10.58
CA TYR A 178 4.34 -1.71 10.76
C TYR A 178 3.72 -2.72 9.80
N PHE A 179 2.61 -3.33 10.21
CA PHE A 179 1.85 -4.21 9.35
C PHE A 179 0.36 -3.93 9.54
N THR A 180 -0.37 -4.15 8.47
CA THR A 180 -1.83 -4.11 8.42
C THR A 180 -2.32 -5.47 7.95
N GLU A 181 -3.53 -5.82 8.35
CA GLU A 181 -4.22 -7.00 7.84
C GLU A 181 -5.41 -6.51 7.01
N VAL A 182 -5.65 -7.16 5.89
CA VAL A 182 -6.79 -6.89 5.02
C VAL A 182 -7.42 -8.22 4.65
N PHE A 183 -8.73 -8.36 4.87
CA PHE A 183 -9.48 -9.51 4.42
C PHE A 183 -10.20 -9.14 3.13
N THR A 184 -9.96 -9.91 2.07
CA THR A 184 -10.54 -9.65 0.75
C THR A 184 -11.07 -10.92 0.15
N PHE A 185 -12.18 -10.82 -0.58
CA PHE A 185 -12.70 -11.91 -1.39
C PHE A 185 -13.52 -11.37 -2.55
N ALA A 186 -13.78 -12.22 -3.54
CA ALA A 186 -14.65 -11.89 -4.64
C ALA A 186 -15.67 -12.99 -4.91
N GLU A 187 -16.81 -12.58 -5.45
CA GLU A 187 -17.88 -13.45 -5.89
C GLU A 187 -18.36 -13.06 -7.28
N ASP A 188 -18.76 -14.05 -8.07
CA ASP A 188 -19.48 -13.83 -9.31
C ASP A 188 -20.86 -13.20 -8.99
N ALA A 189 -21.16 -12.05 -9.59
CA ALA A 189 -22.37 -11.29 -9.26
C ALA A 189 -23.67 -12.01 -9.68
N SER A 190 -23.59 -13.01 -10.56
CA SER A 190 -24.74 -13.77 -11.03
C SER A 190 -24.99 -15.06 -10.25
N THR A 191 -23.92 -15.70 -9.75
CA THR A 191 -24.00 -17.01 -9.09
C THR A 191 -23.64 -16.99 -7.61
N ASN A 192 -23.03 -15.91 -7.11
CA ASN A 192 -22.40 -15.81 -5.79
C ASN A 192 -21.29 -16.85 -5.55
N GLU A 193 -20.81 -17.52 -6.60
CA GLU A 193 -19.67 -18.42 -6.50
C GLU A 193 -18.37 -17.63 -6.34
N PHE A 194 -17.45 -18.14 -5.54
CA PHE A 194 -16.20 -17.44 -5.27
C PHE A 194 -15.31 -17.34 -6.51
N VAL A 195 -14.85 -16.12 -6.78
CA VAL A 195 -13.84 -15.83 -7.80
C VAL A 195 -12.50 -15.62 -7.11
N GLN A 196 -11.42 -16.14 -7.72
CA GLN A 196 -10.10 -15.98 -7.14
C GLN A 196 -9.61 -14.54 -7.30
N LEU A 197 -9.27 -13.89 -6.18
CA LEU A 197 -8.50 -12.66 -6.15
C LEU A 197 -7.03 -13.00 -5.95
N SER A 198 -6.15 -12.37 -6.74
CA SER A 198 -4.70 -12.52 -6.61
C SER A 198 -4.04 -11.16 -6.48
N LEU A 199 -3.22 -10.98 -5.45
CA LEU A 199 -2.37 -9.80 -5.32
C LEU A 199 -1.12 -10.01 -6.18
N ALA A 200 -1.06 -9.35 -7.33
CA ALA A 200 -0.01 -9.56 -8.32
C ALA A 200 1.27 -8.79 -7.98
N SER A 201 1.12 -7.59 -7.44
CA SER A 201 2.24 -6.72 -7.10
C SER A 201 1.80 -5.68 -6.07
N THR A 202 2.80 -5.11 -5.40
CA THR A 202 2.62 -4.05 -4.42
C THR A 202 3.64 -2.96 -4.67
N ALA A 203 3.38 -1.73 -4.22
CA ALA A 203 4.39 -0.69 -4.20
C ALA A 203 4.20 0.23 -3.00
N GLY A 204 5.31 0.71 -2.46
CA GLY A 204 5.32 1.64 -1.34
C GLY A 204 6.72 2.18 -1.11
N LEU A 205 6.83 3.23 -0.30
CA LEU A 205 8.13 3.67 0.21
C LEU A 205 8.55 2.68 1.30
N VAL A 206 9.50 1.82 0.98
CA VAL A 206 10.12 0.88 1.92
C VAL A 206 11.50 1.45 2.25
N GLU A 207 11.76 1.73 3.54
CA GLU A 207 13.10 2.07 4.05
C GLU A 207 13.97 0.83 4.31
#